data_AF-A0A661VVE9-F1
#
_entry.id   AF-A0A661VVE9-F1
#
_cell.length_a   1.000
_cell.length_b   1.000
_cell.length_c   1.000
_cell.angle_alpha   90.00
_cell.angle_beta   90.00
_cell.angle_gamma   90.00
#
_symmetry.space_group_name_H-M   'P 1'
#
loop_
_entity.id
_entity.type
_entity.pdbx_description
1 polymer ?
#
loop_
_entity_poly.entity_id
_entity_poly.type
_entity_poly.pdbx_seq_one_letter_code
_entity_poly.pdbx_strand_id
1 'polypeptide(L)'
;MGYGTRVVVRQLQTGSGVVEYWRVFRMLATSYSASTAGVSPGASYYGRTATGIPMRDGIVAVDPRVISLGTNVYVPGYGLGLAADTGSAIKGKRIDLGYSDEHLRLWYSWVDVYLLTPVPDQINYLGP
;
A
#
# COMPACT_ATOMS: atom_id res chain seq x y z
N MET A 1 -25.16 15.35 12.60
CA MET A 1 -25.47 15.06 11.18
C MET A 1 -24.18 14.59 10.51
N GLY A 2 -24.01 13.27 10.33
CA GLY A 2 -22.80 12.71 9.70
C GLY A 2 -23.11 12.38 8.24
N TYR A 3 -22.37 12.96 7.30
CA TYR A 3 -22.49 12.69 5.87
C TYR A 3 -22.13 11.23 5.58
N GLY A 4 -23.14 10.36 5.56
CA GLY A 4 -22.98 8.96 5.14
C GLY A 4 -22.65 8.92 3.66
N THR A 5 -21.36 8.90 3.32
CA THR A 5 -20.94 8.63 1.94
C THR A 5 -21.12 7.13 1.73
N ARG A 6 -22.20 6.74 1.04
CA ARG A 6 -22.44 5.33 0.71
C ARG A 6 -21.20 4.77 0.01
N VAL A 7 -20.61 3.73 0.56
CA VAL A 7 -19.52 3.01 -0.10
C VAL A 7 -20.06 2.40 -1.39
N VAL A 8 -19.39 2.69 -2.51
CA VAL A 8 -19.74 2.14 -3.81
C VAL A 8 -18.58 1.30 -4.29
N VAL A 9 -18.82 -0.01 -4.41
CA VAL A 9 -17.88 -0.94 -5.05
C VAL A 9 -17.95 -0.76 -6.56
N ARG A 10 -16.79 -0.75 -7.20
CA ARG A 10 -16.60 -0.60 -8.63
C ARG A 10 -15.62 -1.67 -9.11
N GLN A 11 -15.68 -1.99 -10.40
CA GLN A 11 -14.74 -2.91 -11.03
C GLN A 11 -13.68 -2.15 -11.81
N LEU A 12 -12.47 -2.70 -11.83
CA LEU A 12 -11.33 -2.22 -12.60
C LEU A 12 -10.74 -3.38 -13.41
N GLN A 13 -10.64 -3.22 -14.72
CA GLN A 13 -9.91 -4.15 -15.58
C GLN A 13 -8.40 -3.91 -15.40
N THR A 14 -7.67 -4.95 -15.00
CA THR A 14 -6.21 -4.92 -14.85
C THR A 14 -5.57 -5.92 -15.82
N GLY A 15 -4.24 -5.87 -15.96
CA GLY A 15 -3.48 -6.87 -16.74
C GLY A 15 -3.60 -8.29 -16.19
N SER A 16 -3.96 -8.47 -14.92
CA SER A 16 -4.14 -9.76 -14.25
C SER A 16 -5.61 -10.18 -14.10
N GLY A 17 -6.55 -9.42 -14.67
CA GLY A 17 -7.99 -9.68 -14.57
C GLY A 17 -8.78 -8.52 -13.93
N VAL A 18 -10.05 -8.76 -13.64
CA VAL A 18 -10.91 -7.75 -13.01
C VAL A 18 -10.69 -7.77 -11.49
N VAL A 19 -10.54 -6.59 -10.90
CA VAL A 19 -10.54 -6.40 -9.44
C VAL A 19 -11.67 -5.48 -9.02
N GLU A 20 -12.15 -5.65 -7.79
CA GLU A 20 -13.14 -4.77 -7.19
C GLU A 20 -12.46 -3.80 -6.22
N TYR A 21 -12.83 -2.52 -6.32
CA TYR A 21 -12.32 -1.46 -5.46
C TYR A 21 -13.47 -0.58 -4.97
N TRP A 22 -13.27 0.05 -3.81
CA TRP A 22 -14.29 0.89 -3.19
C TRP A 22 -13.82 2.32 -2.93
N ARG A 23 -12.51 2.58 -3.08
CA ARG A 23 -11.90 3.90 -2.92
C ARG A 23 -10.64 4.02 -3.78
N VAL A 24 -10.32 5.25 -4.17
CA VAL A 24 -9.08 5.58 -4.89
C VAL A 24 -8.41 6.77 -4.22
N PHE A 25 -7.09 6.71 -4.06
CA PHE A 25 -6.27 7.83 -3.60
C PHE A 25 -5.21 8.16 -4.65
N ARG A 26 -5.01 9.45 -4.91
CA ARG A 26 -3.80 9.96 -5.59
C ARG A 26 -2.68 10.04 -4.56
N MET A 27 -1.61 9.25 -4.73
CA MET A 27 -0.51 9.15 -3.76
C MET A 27 0.85 9.27 -4.44
N LEU A 28 1.83 9.83 -3.74
CA LEU A 28 3.23 9.79 -4.16
C LEU A 28 3.78 8.38 -3.89
N ALA A 29 4.13 7.66 -4.95
CA ALA A 29 4.75 6.36 -4.86
C ALA A 29 6.28 6.50 -4.86
N THR A 30 6.91 5.86 -3.88
CA THR A 30 8.32 5.49 -3.90
C THR A 30 8.47 3.98 -3.87
N SER A 31 9.70 3.46 -3.85
CA SER A 31 9.92 2.02 -3.69
C SER A 31 11.08 1.72 -2.76
N TYR A 32 11.05 0.50 -2.22
CA TYR A 32 12.02 0.00 -1.27
C TYR A 32 12.10 -1.54 -1.34
N SER A 33 13.11 -2.06 -0.66
CA SER A 33 13.40 -3.46 -0.46
C SER A 33 14.03 -3.63 0.93
N ALA A 34 14.32 -4.86 1.34
CA ALA A 34 14.92 -5.11 2.66
C ALA A 34 16.25 -4.37 2.85
N SER A 35 17.11 -4.38 1.82
CA SER A 35 18.43 -3.73 1.89
C SER A 35 18.37 -2.19 1.87
N THR A 36 17.28 -1.61 1.37
CA THR A 36 17.10 -0.16 1.23
C THR A 36 16.21 0.45 2.31
N ALA A 37 15.57 -0.38 3.15
CA ALA A 37 14.68 0.03 4.24
C ALA A 37 15.40 0.73 5.42
N GLY A 38 16.74 0.85 5.38
CA GLY A 38 17.52 1.47 6.45
C GLY A 38 17.72 0.57 7.68
N VAL A 39 17.54 -0.73 7.54
CA VAL A 39 17.77 -1.74 8.59
C VAL A 39 19.05 -2.51 8.28
N SER A 40 19.94 -2.64 9.26
CA SER A 40 21.18 -3.41 9.08
C SER A 40 20.88 -4.91 8.88
N PRO A 41 21.58 -5.61 7.96
CA PRO A 41 21.43 -7.05 7.76
C PRO A 41 21.64 -7.92 9.02
N GLY A 42 22.39 -7.43 10.01
CA GLY A 42 22.59 -8.13 11.28
C GLY A 42 21.47 -7.94 12.30
N ALA A 43 20.48 -7.09 12.02
CA ALA A 43 19.36 -6.86 12.93
C ALA A 43 18.37 -8.03 12.88
N SER A 44 17.85 -8.44 14.05
CA SER A 44 16.86 -9.53 14.16
C SER A 44 15.56 -9.30 13.39
N TYR A 45 15.28 -8.05 13.02
CA TYR A 45 14.10 -7.64 12.26
C TYR A 45 14.41 -7.21 10.82
N TYR A 46 15.62 -7.46 10.32
CA TYR A 46 15.96 -7.25 8.92
C TYR A 46 14.98 -8.00 8.00
N GLY A 47 14.51 -7.34 6.94
CA GLY A 47 13.57 -7.92 5.97
C GLY A 47 12.20 -8.27 6.55
N ARG A 48 11.79 -7.66 7.67
CA ARG A 48 10.44 -7.81 8.24
C ARG A 48 9.67 -6.49 8.17
N THR A 49 8.41 -6.58 7.75
CA THR A 49 7.49 -5.43 7.76
C THR A 49 7.00 -5.12 9.17
N ALA A 50 6.33 -3.98 9.35
CA ALA A 50 5.66 -3.60 10.60
C ALA A 50 4.65 -4.65 11.10
N THR A 51 4.02 -5.41 10.21
CA THR A 51 3.12 -6.54 10.57
C THR A 51 3.85 -7.87 10.77
N GLY A 52 5.18 -7.90 10.64
CA GLY A 52 6.02 -9.08 10.83
C GLY A 52 6.10 -10.01 9.61
N ILE A 53 5.49 -9.64 8.49
CA ILE A 53 5.54 -10.40 7.24
C ILE A 53 6.95 -10.25 6.63
N PRO A 54 7.55 -11.32 6.06
CA PRO A 54 8.80 -11.21 5.33
C PRO A 54 8.66 -10.30 4.10
N MET A 55 9.63 -9.41 3.89
CA MET A 55 9.69 -8.53 2.72
C MET A 55 9.73 -9.35 1.42
N ARG A 56 8.92 -8.95 0.45
CA ARG A 56 8.85 -9.51 -0.90
C ARG A 56 8.06 -8.56 -1.81
N ASP A 57 8.07 -8.85 -3.10
CA ASP A 57 7.16 -8.22 -4.05
C ASP A 57 5.70 -8.31 -3.59
N GLY A 58 4.94 -7.25 -3.80
CA GLY A 58 3.53 -7.15 -3.41
C GLY A 58 3.31 -6.70 -1.96
N ILE A 59 4.35 -6.33 -1.21
CA ILE A 59 4.21 -5.60 0.06
C ILE A 59 4.23 -4.10 -0.22
N VAL A 60 3.37 -3.33 0.44
CA VAL A 60 3.44 -1.87 0.40
C VAL A 60 3.50 -1.27 1.80
N ALA A 61 4.30 -0.21 1.96
CA ALA A 61 4.31 0.61 3.16
C ALA A 61 3.36 1.80 3.00
N VAL A 62 2.56 2.08 4.02
CA VAL A 62 1.55 3.15 4.00
C VAL A 62 1.54 3.92 5.33
N ASP A 63 0.82 5.03 5.35
CA ASP A 63 0.37 5.67 6.60
C ASP A 63 -0.94 4.99 7.08
N PRO A 64 -0.94 4.28 8.23
CA PRO A 64 -2.14 3.60 8.74
C PRO A 64 -3.34 4.50 9.01
N ARG A 65 -3.11 5.82 9.14
CA ARG A 65 -4.19 6.81 9.33
C ARG A 65 -4.97 7.08 8.04
N VAL A 66 -4.37 6.77 6.88
CA VAL A 66 -4.93 6.96 5.54
C VAL A 66 -5.40 5.62 4.95
N ILE A 67 -4.57 4.58 5.03
CA ILE A 67 -4.86 3.22 4.58
C ILE A 67 -4.56 2.26 5.71
N SER A 68 -5.57 1.60 6.26
CA SER A 68 -5.41 0.61 7.32
C SER A 68 -4.49 -0.54 6.87
N LEU A 69 -3.63 -1.02 7.77
CA LEU A 69 -2.85 -2.23 7.52
C LEU A 69 -3.78 -3.43 7.29
N GLY A 70 -3.36 -4.36 6.42
CA GLY A 70 -4.17 -5.47 5.92
C GLY A 70 -4.99 -5.13 4.67
N THR A 71 -5.06 -3.86 4.27
CA THR A 71 -5.78 -3.45 3.05
C THR A 71 -5.06 -3.98 1.80
N ASN A 72 -5.79 -4.64 0.92
CA ASN A 72 -5.32 -4.96 -0.42
C ASN A 72 -5.47 -3.73 -1.32
N VAL A 73 -4.44 -3.44 -2.10
CA VAL A 73 -4.42 -2.34 -3.05
C VAL A 73 -4.04 -2.82 -4.45
N TYR A 74 -4.42 -2.04 -5.44
CA TYR A 74 -3.87 -2.13 -6.79
C TYR A 74 -3.21 -0.81 -7.17
N VAL A 75 -1.99 -0.90 -7.69
CA VAL A 75 -1.23 0.25 -8.19
C VAL A 75 -0.87 -0.02 -9.65
N PRO A 76 -1.39 0.76 -10.61
CA PRO A 76 -1.08 0.57 -12.02
C PRO A 76 0.43 0.57 -12.28
N GLY A 77 0.91 -0.41 -13.05
CA GLY A 77 2.34 -0.60 -13.34
C GLY A 77 3.14 -1.35 -12.27
N TYR A 78 2.64 -1.44 -11.03
CA TYR A 78 3.21 -2.29 -9.97
C TYR A 78 2.45 -3.60 -9.84
N GLY A 79 1.12 -3.53 -9.74
CA GLY A 79 0.23 -4.67 -9.56
C GLY A 79 -0.50 -4.65 -8.22
N LEU A 80 -0.83 -5.85 -7.73
CA LEU A 80 -1.47 -6.05 -6.43
C LEU A 80 -0.47 -5.83 -5.30
N GLY A 81 -0.93 -5.22 -4.22
CA GLY A 81 -0.14 -4.98 -3.01
C GLY A 81 -0.95 -5.21 -1.74
N LEU A 82 -0.27 -5.65 -0.68
CA LEU A 82 -0.80 -5.74 0.67
C LEU A 82 -0.18 -4.63 1.53
N ALA A 83 -1.02 -3.77 2.11
CA ALA A 83 -0.59 -2.77 3.09
C ALA A 83 -0.14 -3.46 4.39
N ALA A 84 1.12 -3.85 4.44
CA ALA A 84 1.69 -4.65 5.54
C ALA A 84 2.85 -3.94 6.25
N ASP A 85 3.26 -2.78 5.77
CA ASP A 85 4.38 -2.06 6.34
C ASP A 85 4.08 -0.58 6.60
N THR A 86 4.96 0.05 7.36
CA THR A 86 4.93 1.48 7.64
C THR A 86 6.34 2.04 7.58
N GLY A 87 6.47 3.36 7.43
CA GLY A 87 7.76 4.03 7.51
C GLY A 87 7.67 5.39 8.19
N SER A 88 8.77 5.84 8.78
CA SER A 88 8.86 7.18 9.36
C SER A 88 8.65 8.29 8.32
N ALA A 89 9.12 8.07 7.08
CA ALA A 89 8.94 8.97 5.95
C ALA A 89 7.64 8.74 5.16
N ILE A 90 6.91 7.65 5.44
CA ILE A 90 5.67 7.29 4.75
C ILE A 90 4.49 7.84 5.56
N LYS A 91 4.14 9.10 5.27
CA LYS A 91 3.10 9.86 5.95
C LYS A 91 2.13 10.49 4.95
N GLY A 92 0.85 10.54 5.31
CA GLY A 92 -0.21 11.11 4.47
C GLY A 92 -0.40 10.33 3.16
N LYS A 93 -0.54 11.05 2.05
CA LYS A 93 -0.74 10.48 0.71
C LYS A 93 0.57 10.01 0.07
N ARG A 94 1.30 9.15 0.79
CA ARG A 94 2.53 8.49 0.31
C ARG A 94 2.39 6.98 0.46
N ILE A 95 2.89 6.26 -0.53
CA ILE A 95 2.97 4.79 -0.55
C ILE A 95 4.38 4.38 -0.95
N ASP A 96 4.94 3.36 -0.30
CA ASP A 96 6.22 2.78 -0.68
C ASP A 96 6.00 1.37 -1.22
N LEU A 97 6.42 1.14 -2.46
CA LEU A 97 6.22 -0.12 -3.18
C LEU A 97 7.37 -1.07 -2.86
N GLY A 98 7.07 -2.17 -2.17
CA GLY A 98 8.03 -3.16 -1.72
C GLY A 98 8.39 -4.15 -2.80
N TYR A 99 9.67 -4.49 -2.85
CA TYR A 99 10.24 -5.46 -3.78
C TYR A 99 11.13 -6.44 -3.02
N SER A 100 11.38 -7.61 -3.63
CA SER A 100 12.60 -8.35 -3.30
C SER A 100 13.82 -7.53 -3.73
N ASP A 101 14.98 -7.78 -3.13
CA ASP A 101 16.20 -7.04 -3.49
C ASP A 101 16.57 -7.24 -4.98
N GLU A 102 16.29 -8.42 -5.54
CA GLU A 102 16.58 -8.77 -6.93
C GLU A 102 15.62 -8.12 -7.94
N HIS A 103 14.42 -7.76 -7.49
CA HIS A 103 13.35 -7.22 -8.34
C HIS A 103 13.15 -5.72 -8.18
N LEU A 104 13.94 -5.05 -7.35
CA LEU A 104 13.77 -3.62 -7.04
C LEU A 104 13.68 -2.77 -8.31
N ARG A 105 12.55 -2.09 -8.47
CA ARG A 105 12.36 -1.03 -9.48
C ARG A 105 12.15 0.28 -8.76
N LEU A 106 12.82 1.33 -9.20
CA LEU A 106 12.72 2.64 -8.56
C LEU A 106 11.46 3.39 -9.00
N TRP A 107 10.71 3.89 -8.01
CA TRP A 107 9.54 4.73 -8.22
C TRP A 107 9.77 6.11 -7.61
N TYR A 108 9.30 7.14 -8.31
CA TYR A 108 9.12 8.48 -7.78
C TYR A 108 8.08 9.21 -8.63
N SER A 109 6.80 8.91 -8.41
CA SER A 109 5.72 9.44 -9.23
C SER A 109 4.40 9.48 -8.48
N TRP A 110 3.53 10.41 -8.88
CA TRP A 110 2.15 10.43 -8.40
C TRP A 110 1.32 9.41 -9.18
N VAL A 111 0.71 8.47 -8.46
CA VAL A 111 -0.09 7.39 -9.01
C VAL A 111 -1.46 7.32 -8.33
N ASP A 112 -2.39 6.68 -9.01
CA ASP A 112 -3.68 6.33 -8.43
C ASP A 112 -3.55 4.96 -7.73
N VAL A 113 -3.94 4.90 -6.47
CA VAL A 113 -3.92 3.70 -5.63
C VAL A 113 -5.36 3.30 -5.35
N TYR A 114 -5.75 2.13 -5.82
CA TYR A 114 -7.10 1.59 -5.69
C TYR A 114 -7.16 0.70 -4.45
N LEU A 115 -8.02 1.02 -3.48
CA LEU A 115 -8.27 0.19 -2.31
C LEU A 115 -9.29 -0.88 -2.68
N LEU A 116 -8.86 -2.13 -2.63
CA LEU A 116 -9.63 -3.28 -3.07
C LEU A 116 -10.60 -3.75 -1.98
N THR A 117 -11.55 -4.57 -2.38
CA THR A 117 -12.43 -5.28 -1.43
C THR A 117 -11.65 -6.36 -0.65
N PRO A 118 -12.13 -6.76 0.54
CA PRO A 118 -13.35 -6.31 1.23
C PRO A 118 -13.25 -4.86 1.72
N VAL A 119 -14.40 -4.20 1.79
CA VAL A 119 -14.49 -2.89 2.46
C VAL A 119 -14.28 -3.13 3.96
N PRO A 120 -13.38 -2.38 4.63
CA PRO A 120 -13.15 -2.56 6.06
C PRO A 120 -14.37 -2.08 6.87
N ASP A 121 -14.62 -2.73 8.01
CA ASP A 121 -15.73 -2.38 8.90
C ASP A 121 -15.63 -0.93 9.44
N GLN A 122 -14.41 -0.44 9.57
CA GLN A 122 -14.11 0.93 9.99
C GLN A 122 -13.50 1.70 8.82
N ILE A 123 -14.27 2.67 8.32
CA ILE A 123 -13.82 3.56 7.25
C ILE A 123 -13.54 4.93 7.83
N ASN A 124 -12.29 5.36 7.72
CA ASN A 124 -11.95 6.75 7.96
C ASN A 124 -12.36 7.61 6.75
N TYR A 125 -13.58 8.14 6.80
CA TYR A 125 -14.10 9.07 5.78
C TYR A 125 -13.39 10.43 5.81
N LEU A 126 -12.82 10.78 6.96
CA LEU A 126 -12.10 12.03 7.21
C LEU A 126 -10.62 11.87 6.85
N GLY A 127 -10.30 11.22 5.72
CA GLY A 127 -8.91 11.16 5.23
C GLY A 127 -8.26 12.56 5.32
N PRO A 128 -6.94 12.64 5.58
CA PRO A 128 -6.31 13.85 6.12
C PRO A 128 -6.70 15.15 5.40
#